data_AF-A0AAW2QSA9-F1
#
_entry.id   AF-A0AAW2QSA9-F1
#
_cell.length_a   1.000
_cell.length_b   1.000
_cell.length_c   1.000
_cell.angle_alpha   90.00
_cell.angle_beta   90.00
_cell.angle_gamma   90.00
#
_symmetry.space_group_name_H-M   'P 1'
#
loop_
_entity.id
_entity.type
_entity.pdbx_description
1 polymer ?
#
loop_
_entity_poly.entity_id
_entity_poly.type
_entity_poly.pdbx_seq_one_letter_code
_entity_poly.pdbx_strand_id
1 'polypeptide(L)'
;MSREREGFDENGKKLKTEIKGCNNVGRRSTAAITLNTITPCAACKLLRRRCDEECPFSPYFSHMNPQFAAVHKVFGASNVSKMLMEVAEAQRADAANSLVYEANVRLRDPVYGCMGAISALQHQLQALQAQLIAVKAEIRRFKYREAANTIIASSHVAELPPTPTPSPPALAAAPPPPPPTLLTPPSALVSSSSTPSVYTSPSIYGSISSDRIPYFD
;
A
#
# COMPACT_ATOMS: atom_id res chain seq x y z
N MET A 1 -36.02 -15.18 -18.13
CA MET A 1 -36.43 -15.95 -19.33
C MET A 1 -35.64 -15.36 -20.50
N SER A 2 -34.46 -15.88 -20.84
CA SER A 2 -34.29 -17.02 -21.79
C SER A 2 -34.70 -16.55 -23.20
N ARG A 3 -33.85 -16.45 -24.24
CA ARG A 3 -32.82 -17.33 -24.82
C ARG A 3 -32.10 -16.52 -25.93
N GLU A 4 -30.77 -16.54 -26.05
CA GLU A 4 -29.97 -17.38 -27.00
C GLU A 4 -30.27 -17.09 -28.49
N ARG A 5 -29.34 -17.02 -29.47
CA ARG A 5 -27.88 -17.17 -29.60
C ARG A 5 -27.56 -16.97 -31.11
N GLU A 6 -26.27 -16.81 -31.46
CA GLU A 6 -25.62 -17.08 -32.77
C GLU A 6 -25.62 -15.94 -33.81
N GLY A 7 -24.53 -15.61 -34.49
CA GLY A 7 -23.16 -16.14 -34.58
C GLY A 7 -22.50 -15.51 -35.82
N PHE A 8 -21.18 -15.33 -35.83
CA PHE A 8 -20.38 -15.31 -37.06
C PHE A 8 -18.95 -15.74 -36.74
N ASP A 9 -18.44 -16.55 -37.64
CA ASP A 9 -17.51 -17.64 -37.43
C ASP A 9 -16.02 -17.32 -37.69
N GLU A 10 -15.21 -18.28 -37.23
CA GLU A 10 -14.05 -18.85 -37.94
C GLU A 10 -12.91 -17.92 -38.40
N ASN A 11 -11.77 -18.07 -37.72
CA ASN A 11 -10.53 -18.40 -38.42
C ASN A 11 -9.58 -19.18 -37.48
N GLY A 12 -9.75 -20.50 -37.46
CA GLY A 12 -8.72 -21.42 -36.99
C GLY A 12 -7.82 -21.81 -38.15
N LYS A 13 -6.49 -21.83 -37.92
CA LYS A 13 -5.57 -22.72 -38.64
C LYS A 13 -4.31 -22.97 -37.79
N LYS A 14 -4.35 -24.11 -37.12
CA LYS A 14 -3.27 -25.08 -36.88
C LYS A 14 -1.88 -24.53 -36.53
N LEU A 15 -1.46 -24.75 -35.28
CA LEU A 15 -0.17 -25.38 -35.04
C LEU A 15 -0.26 -26.35 -33.85
N LYS A 16 -0.54 -27.61 -34.19
CA LYS A 16 -0.33 -28.77 -33.33
C LYS A 16 0.79 -29.59 -33.95
N THR A 17 1.60 -30.21 -33.09
CA THR A 17 2.73 -31.13 -33.40
C THR A 17 4.01 -30.35 -33.76
N GLU A 18 5.19 -30.55 -33.18
CA GLU A 18 5.81 -31.73 -32.58
C GLU A 18 6.70 -31.33 -31.39
N ILE A 19 6.70 -32.15 -30.34
CA ILE A 19 7.89 -32.38 -29.53
C ILE A 19 8.86 -33.12 -30.45
N LYS A 20 9.87 -32.42 -30.98
CA LYS A 20 10.95 -33.03 -31.75
C LYS A 20 12.29 -32.53 -31.26
N GLY A 21 13.14 -33.50 -30.93
CA GLY A 21 14.42 -33.31 -30.28
C GLY A 21 15.33 -32.33 -31.00
N CYS A 22 16.04 -31.52 -30.21
CA CYS A 22 17.21 -30.81 -30.70
C CYS A 22 18.37 -31.80 -30.70
N ASN A 23 18.75 -32.27 -31.89
CA ASN A 23 19.96 -33.05 -32.09
C ASN A 23 21.20 -32.16 -32.04
N ASN A 24 22.22 -32.69 -31.37
CA ASN A 24 23.57 -32.18 -31.17
C ASN A 24 24.31 -31.82 -32.46
N VAL A 25 25.18 -30.80 -32.36
CA VAL A 25 26.42 -30.72 -33.14
C VAL A 25 27.58 -30.29 -32.24
N GLY A 26 28.64 -31.10 -32.19
CA GLY A 26 30.01 -30.65 -31.87
C GLY A 26 30.52 -30.87 -30.43
N ARG A 27 31.17 -32.01 -30.21
CA ARG A 27 31.76 -32.55 -28.97
C ARG A 27 33.26 -32.20 -28.84
N ARG A 28 33.78 -32.03 -27.61
CA ARG A 28 35.06 -32.65 -27.16
C ARG A 28 34.94 -33.08 -25.67
N SER A 29 35.13 -34.38 -25.44
CA SER A 29 35.16 -35.10 -24.14
C SER A 29 36.49 -34.85 -23.41
N THR A 30 36.60 -34.92 -22.08
CA THR A 30 36.67 -36.16 -21.27
C THR A 30 36.49 -35.91 -19.76
N ALA A 31 36.03 -36.96 -19.07
CA ALA A 31 36.06 -37.23 -17.62
C ALA A 31 34.80 -36.87 -16.79
N ALA A 32 34.03 -37.93 -16.50
CA ALA A 32 33.12 -38.15 -15.37
C ALA A 32 32.36 -36.93 -14.83
N ILE A 33 31.15 -36.70 -15.34
CA ILE A 33 30.21 -35.78 -14.71
C ILE A 33 28.85 -36.46 -14.57
N THR A 34 28.44 -36.70 -13.33
CA THR A 34 27.03 -36.80 -12.94
C THR A 34 26.38 -35.43 -13.13
N LEU A 35 26.17 -34.99 -14.38
CA LEU A 35 25.28 -33.86 -14.67
C LEU A 35 23.87 -34.39 -14.78
N ASN A 36 23.16 -34.26 -13.67
CA ASN A 36 21.74 -33.95 -13.71
C ASN A 36 21.54 -32.88 -14.80
N THR A 37 20.50 -33.03 -15.61
CA THR A 37 20.13 -32.05 -16.64
C THR A 37 19.90 -30.68 -16.00
N ILE A 38 20.94 -29.83 -15.90
CA ILE A 38 20.87 -28.49 -15.31
C ILE A 38 20.02 -27.63 -16.24
N THR A 39 18.74 -27.51 -15.92
CA THR A 39 17.85 -26.59 -16.61
C THR A 39 18.32 -25.17 -16.28
N PRO A 40 18.71 -24.35 -17.28
CA PRO A 40 19.23 -23.02 -16.99
C PRO A 40 18.15 -22.18 -16.30
N CYS A 41 18.55 -21.40 -15.30
CA CYS A 41 17.65 -20.44 -14.66
C CYS A 41 17.14 -19.41 -15.68
N ALA A 42 16.05 -18.70 -15.36
CA ALA A 42 15.44 -17.76 -16.30
C ALA A 42 16.43 -16.66 -16.74
N ALA A 43 17.33 -16.23 -15.86
CA ALA A 43 18.37 -15.27 -16.18
C ALA A 43 19.39 -15.80 -17.19
N CYS A 44 19.98 -16.97 -16.94
CA CYS A 44 20.97 -17.55 -17.85
C CYS A 44 20.33 -17.92 -19.20
N LYS A 45 19.07 -18.36 -19.20
CA LYS A 45 18.30 -18.59 -20.43
C LYS A 45 18.13 -17.30 -21.24
N LEU A 46 17.76 -16.19 -20.60
CA LEU A 46 17.60 -14.89 -21.27
C LEU A 46 18.94 -14.34 -21.79
N LEU A 47 19.99 -14.44 -20.98
CA LEU A 47 21.33 -13.93 -21.28
C LEU A 47 22.13 -14.83 -22.22
N ARG A 48 21.59 -16.00 -22.59
CA ARG A 48 22.24 -17.01 -23.46
C ARG A 48 23.63 -17.44 -22.95
N ARG A 49 23.79 -17.59 -21.64
CA ARG A 49 25.03 -18.04 -20.99
C ARG A 49 24.83 -19.34 -20.20
N ARG A 50 25.92 -20.01 -19.82
CA ARG A 50 25.87 -21.22 -18.98
C ARG A 50 25.30 -20.88 -17.59
N CYS A 51 24.50 -21.78 -17.04
CA CYS A 51 24.05 -21.72 -15.65
C CYS A 51 24.90 -22.71 -14.85
N ASP A 52 25.76 -22.19 -13.98
CA ASP A 52 26.60 -22.97 -13.08
C ASP A 52 25.94 -23.08 -11.70
N GLU A 53 26.47 -23.95 -10.83
CA GLU A 53 25.95 -24.16 -9.47
C GLU A 53 25.99 -22.87 -8.63
N GLU A 54 27.03 -22.06 -8.81
CA GLU A 54 27.24 -20.77 -8.12
C GLU A 54 26.56 -19.59 -8.85
N CYS A 55 25.53 -19.85 -9.65
CA CYS A 55 24.84 -18.78 -10.38
C CYS A 55 24.06 -17.87 -9.40
N PRO A 56 24.35 -16.56 -9.33
CA PRO A 56 23.73 -15.65 -8.36
C PRO A 56 22.24 -15.42 -8.61
N PHE A 57 21.72 -15.85 -9.77
CA PHE A 57 20.32 -15.72 -10.14
C PHE A 57 19.53 -17.02 -9.95
N SER A 58 20.20 -18.17 -9.87
CA SER A 58 19.53 -19.48 -9.89
C SER A 58 18.54 -19.67 -8.73
N PRO A 59 18.86 -19.29 -7.48
CA PRO A 59 17.94 -19.46 -6.34
C PRO A 59 16.66 -18.63 -6.43
N TYR A 60 16.69 -17.51 -7.18
CA TYR A 60 15.61 -16.51 -7.17
C TYR A 60 14.81 -16.47 -8.49
N PHE A 61 15.41 -16.89 -9.60
CA PHE A 61 14.82 -16.82 -10.94
C PHE A 61 14.70 -18.21 -11.58
N SER A 62 13.74 -18.99 -11.11
CA SER A 62 13.43 -20.34 -11.62
C SER A 62 13.10 -20.35 -13.11
N HIS A 63 13.39 -21.46 -13.80
CA HIS A 63 13.23 -21.57 -15.26
C HIS A 63 11.79 -21.37 -15.78
N MET A 64 10.79 -21.57 -14.92
CA MET A 64 9.36 -21.41 -15.23
C MET A 64 8.87 -19.98 -15.13
N ASN A 65 9.68 -19.10 -14.54
CA ASN A 65 9.26 -17.76 -14.23
C ASN A 65 9.94 -16.75 -15.17
N PRO A 66 9.21 -16.15 -16.14
CA PRO A 66 9.79 -15.22 -17.12
C PRO A 66 10.08 -13.82 -16.56
N GLN A 67 9.88 -13.58 -15.25
CA GLN A 67 9.96 -12.23 -14.66
C GLN A 67 11.36 -11.59 -14.76
N PHE A 68 12.42 -12.38 -14.96
CA PHE A 68 13.77 -11.83 -15.14
C PHE A 68 13.87 -10.90 -16.36
N ALA A 69 13.02 -11.07 -17.38
CA ALA A 69 13.02 -10.17 -18.54
C ALA A 69 12.68 -8.71 -18.16
N ALA A 70 11.70 -8.51 -17.27
CA ALA A 70 11.33 -7.19 -16.79
C ALA A 70 12.47 -6.56 -15.96
N VAL A 71 13.00 -7.34 -15.02
CA VAL A 71 14.12 -6.94 -14.15
C VAL A 71 15.36 -6.58 -14.96
N HIS A 72 15.70 -7.39 -15.96
CA HIS A 72 16.81 -7.13 -16.87
C HIS A 72 16.62 -5.84 -17.67
N LYS A 73 15.40 -5.57 -18.13
CA LYS A 73 15.09 -4.36 -18.91
C LYS A 73 15.19 -3.08 -18.09
N VAL A 74 14.79 -3.11 -16.82
CA VAL A 74 14.74 -1.91 -15.96
C VAL A 74 16.06 -1.66 -15.24
N PHE A 75 16.63 -2.71 -14.63
CA PHE A 75 17.80 -2.58 -13.78
C PHE A 75 19.09 -3.07 -14.46
N GLY A 76 19.00 -4.01 -15.39
CA GLY A 76 20.16 -4.68 -15.98
C GLY A 76 20.72 -5.81 -15.11
N ALA A 77 21.22 -6.87 -15.75
CA ALA A 77 21.66 -8.08 -15.04
C ALA A 77 22.80 -7.80 -14.05
N SER A 78 23.79 -7.00 -14.44
CA SER A 78 24.94 -6.69 -13.59
C SER A 78 24.55 -5.93 -12.32
N ASN A 79 23.62 -4.97 -12.42
CA ASN A 79 23.16 -4.21 -11.27
C ASN A 79 22.34 -5.09 -10.33
N VAL A 80 21.47 -5.95 -10.90
CA VAL A 80 20.68 -6.91 -10.12
C VAL A 80 21.60 -7.87 -9.36
N SER A 81 22.64 -8.37 -10.01
CA SER A 81 23.64 -9.22 -9.34
C SER A 81 24.31 -8.49 -8.17
N LYS A 82 24.71 -7.22 -8.35
CA LYS A 82 25.33 -6.42 -7.28
C LYS A 82 24.36 -6.19 -6.12
N MET A 83 23.14 -5.73 -6.40
CA MET A 83 22.11 -5.49 -5.38
C MET A 83 21.80 -6.74 -4.57
N LEU A 84 21.69 -7.91 -5.23
CA LEU A 84 21.48 -9.18 -4.51
C LEU A 84 22.68 -9.56 -3.63
N MET A 85 23.91 -9.27 -4.05
CA MET A 85 25.11 -9.57 -3.25
C MET A 85 25.30 -8.61 -2.07
N GLU A 86 24.80 -7.38 -2.16
CA GLU A 86 24.81 -6.39 -1.08
C GLU A 86 23.80 -6.72 0.03
N VAL A 87 22.75 -7.48 -0.29
CA VAL A 87 21.72 -7.92 0.67
C VAL A 87 22.15 -9.22 1.36
N ALA A 88 21.84 -9.33 2.66
CA ALA A 88 22.05 -10.55 3.44
C ALA A 88 21.29 -11.73 2.82
N GLU A 89 21.91 -12.92 2.81
CA GLU A 89 21.39 -14.08 2.06
C GLU A 89 19.93 -14.41 2.35
N ALA A 90 19.53 -14.33 3.63
CA ALA A 90 18.16 -14.58 4.09
C ALA A 90 17.11 -13.65 3.46
N GLN A 91 17.50 -12.44 3.01
CA GLN A 91 16.60 -11.42 2.47
C GLN A 91 16.69 -11.32 0.94
N ARG A 92 17.59 -12.05 0.29
CA ARG A 92 17.78 -11.94 -1.17
C ARG A 92 16.57 -12.39 -1.97
N ALA A 93 15.80 -13.36 -1.46
CA ALA A 93 14.55 -13.78 -2.09
C ALA A 93 13.52 -12.64 -2.10
N ASP A 94 13.35 -11.96 -0.98
CA ASP A 94 12.46 -10.81 -0.86
C ASP A 94 12.95 -9.62 -1.71
N ALA A 95 14.26 -9.37 -1.72
CA ALA A 95 14.85 -8.34 -2.57
C ALA A 95 14.60 -8.64 -4.07
N ALA A 96 14.75 -9.89 -4.50
CA ALA A 96 14.44 -10.29 -5.87
C ALA A 96 12.96 -10.08 -6.20
N ASN A 97 12.05 -10.40 -5.28
CA ASN A 97 10.61 -10.15 -5.45
C ASN A 97 10.29 -8.65 -5.58
N SER A 98 10.91 -7.80 -4.75
CA SER A 98 10.77 -6.34 -4.83
C SER A 98 11.28 -5.79 -6.16
N LEU A 99 12.45 -6.25 -6.63
CA LEU A 99 13.00 -5.86 -7.93
C LEU A 99 12.06 -6.27 -9.08
N VAL A 100 11.46 -7.45 -9.00
CA VAL A 100 10.48 -7.91 -9.97
C VAL A 100 9.25 -7.00 -9.99
N TYR A 101 8.69 -6.69 -8.83
CA TYR A 101 7.54 -5.81 -8.70
C TYR A 101 7.85 -4.42 -9.29
N GLU A 102 8.93 -3.79 -8.82
CA GLU A 102 9.34 -2.46 -9.28
C GLU A 102 9.61 -2.41 -10.79
N ALA A 103 10.24 -3.46 -11.34
CA ALA A 103 10.47 -3.56 -12.77
C ALA A 103 9.15 -3.63 -13.56
N ASN A 104 8.24 -4.53 -13.18
CA ASN A 104 6.95 -4.69 -13.86
C ASN A 104 6.15 -3.39 -13.85
N VAL A 105 6.13 -2.76 -12.68
CA VAL A 105 5.53 -1.47 -12.46
C VAL A 105 6.12 -0.38 -13.35
N ARG A 106 7.46 -0.27 -13.42
CA ARG A 106 8.15 0.73 -14.24
C ARG A 106 7.92 0.51 -15.73
N LEU A 107 7.69 -0.74 -16.14
CA LEU A 107 7.30 -1.06 -17.51
C LEU A 107 5.86 -0.67 -17.83
N ARG A 108 4.93 -0.76 -16.86
CA ARG A 108 3.55 -0.29 -17.01
C ARG A 108 3.45 1.23 -16.97
N ASP A 109 4.22 1.88 -16.10
CA ASP A 109 4.31 3.33 -15.94
C ASP A 109 5.78 3.78 -16.03
N PRO A 110 6.26 4.15 -17.24
CA PRO A 110 7.63 4.60 -17.46
C PRO A 110 7.97 5.94 -16.79
N VAL A 111 6.96 6.74 -16.44
CA VAL A 111 7.16 8.07 -15.85
C VAL A 111 7.30 7.94 -14.34
N TYR A 112 6.27 7.44 -13.66
CA TYR A 112 6.23 7.42 -12.19
C TYR A 112 6.53 6.05 -11.59
N GLY A 113 6.29 4.94 -12.30
CA GLY A 113 6.58 3.59 -11.80
C GLY A 113 6.03 3.35 -10.37
N CYS A 114 6.90 2.93 -9.44
CA CYS A 114 6.55 2.68 -8.04
C CYS A 114 6.14 3.95 -7.28
N MET A 115 6.67 5.10 -7.66
CA MET A 115 6.32 6.39 -7.06
C MET A 115 4.87 6.77 -7.31
N GLY A 116 4.29 6.38 -8.45
CA GLY A 116 2.88 6.62 -8.76
C GLY A 116 1.96 5.91 -7.77
N ALA A 117 2.25 4.64 -7.46
CA ALA A 117 1.49 3.89 -6.46
C ALA A 117 1.65 4.46 -5.05
N ILE A 118 2.86 4.89 -4.67
CA ILE A 118 3.11 5.53 -3.38
C ILE A 118 2.27 6.82 -3.27
N SER A 119 2.31 7.68 -4.29
CA SER A 119 1.56 8.93 -4.30
C SER A 119 0.05 8.69 -4.23
N ALA A 120 -0.48 7.75 -5.02
CA ALA A 120 -1.89 7.38 -4.97
C ALA A 120 -2.33 6.92 -3.57
N LEU A 121 -1.53 6.06 -2.93
CA LEU A 121 -1.81 5.58 -1.58
C LEU A 121 -1.74 6.70 -0.54
N GLN A 122 -0.77 7.62 -0.67
CA GLN A 122 -0.67 8.79 0.21
C GLN A 122 -1.91 9.70 0.08
N HIS A 123 -2.40 9.92 -1.14
CA HIS A 123 -3.64 10.68 -1.35
C HIS A 123 -4.86 9.97 -0.74
N GLN A 124 -4.94 8.64 -0.86
CA GLN A 124 -6.02 7.86 -0.22
C GLN A 124 -5.96 7.95 1.31
N LEU A 125 -4.77 7.86 1.91
CA LEU A 125 -4.60 8.04 3.36
C LEU A 125 -5.04 9.42 3.82
N GLN A 126 -4.65 10.47 3.10
CA GLN A 126 -5.06 11.84 3.41
C GLN A 126 -6.57 12.04 3.30
N ALA A 127 -7.18 11.52 2.23
CA ALA A 127 -8.63 11.59 2.03
C ALA A 127 -9.37 10.86 3.15
N LEU A 128 -8.92 9.66 3.51
CA LEU A 128 -9.55 8.86 4.56
C LEU A 128 -9.38 9.51 5.95
N GLN A 129 -8.21 10.08 6.22
CA GLN A 129 -7.96 10.83 7.45
C GLN A 129 -8.85 12.08 7.55
N ALA A 130 -9.05 12.80 6.45
CA ALA A 130 -9.95 13.95 6.39
C ALA A 130 -11.41 13.55 6.66
N GLN A 131 -11.87 12.45 6.06
CA GLN A 131 -13.21 11.90 6.32
C GLN A 131 -13.39 11.52 7.79
N LEU A 132 -12.39 10.85 8.38
CA LEU A 132 -12.40 10.47 9.78
C LEU A 132 -12.51 11.71 10.68
N ILE A 133 -11.73 12.75 10.40
CA ILE A 133 -11.78 14.02 11.15
C ILE A 133 -13.17 14.67 11.03
N ALA A 134 -13.74 14.71 9.83
CA ALA A 134 -15.07 15.27 9.59
C ALA A 134 -16.15 14.51 10.37
N VAL A 135 -16.15 13.18 10.32
CA VAL A 135 -17.11 12.34 11.08
C VAL A 135 -16.94 12.53 12.58
N LYS A 136 -15.71 12.58 13.09
CA LYS A 136 -15.46 12.86 14.51
C LYS A 136 -15.92 14.26 14.94
N ALA A 137 -15.80 15.26 14.07
CA ALA A 137 -16.33 16.59 14.34
C ALA A 137 -17.86 16.58 14.42
N GLU A 138 -18.50 15.86 13.51
CA GLU A 138 -19.96 15.73 13.48
C GLU A 138 -20.50 14.99 14.72
N ILE A 139 -19.86 13.91 15.14
CA ILE A 139 -20.22 13.20 16.38
C ILE A 139 -20.14 14.14 17.60
N ARG A 140 -19.07 14.94 17.70
CA ARG A 140 -18.94 15.92 18.79
C ARG A 140 -20.07 16.95 18.73
N ARG A 141 -20.40 17.44 17.54
CA ARG A 141 -21.50 18.40 17.34
C ARG A 141 -22.83 17.84 17.83
N PHE A 142 -23.16 16.59 17.50
CA PHE A 142 -24.38 15.95 17.99
C PHE A 142 -24.39 15.83 19.52
N LYS A 143 -23.30 15.36 20.14
CA LYS A 143 -23.18 15.24 21.59
C LYS A 143 -23.35 16.57 22.32
N TYR A 144 -22.74 17.64 21.81
CA TYR A 144 -22.92 18.98 22.38
C TYR A 144 -24.36 19.48 22.25
N ARG A 145 -25.03 19.19 21.12
CA ARG A 145 -26.43 19.55 20.92
C ARG A 145 -27.36 18.81 21.89
N GLU A 146 -27.14 17.52 22.11
CA GLU A 146 -27.89 16.72 23.08
C GLU A 146 -27.70 17.25 24.51
N ALA A 147 -26.46 17.56 24.90
CA ALA A 147 -26.18 18.16 26.21
C ALA A 147 -26.85 19.52 26.40
N ALA A 148 -26.77 20.41 25.40
CA ALA A 148 -27.43 21.72 25.44
C ALA A 148 -28.96 21.61 25.54
N ASN A 149 -29.58 20.70 24.76
CA ASN A 149 -31.02 20.46 24.84
C ASN A 149 -31.45 19.89 26.19
N THR A 150 -30.61 19.08 26.83
CA THR A 150 -30.88 18.51 28.17
C THR A 150 -30.88 19.60 29.25
N ILE A 151 -29.95 20.56 29.18
CA ILE A 151 -29.89 21.70 30.11
C ILE A 151 -31.12 22.59 29.97
N ILE A 152 -31.56 22.90 28.74
CA ILE A 152 -32.75 23.74 28.49
C ILE A 152 -34.02 23.03 28.96
N ALA A 153 -34.17 21.73 28.72
CA ALA A 153 -35.33 20.96 29.19
C ALA A 153 -35.41 20.90 30.73
N SER A 154 -34.27 20.87 31.43
CA SER A 154 -34.22 20.90 32.90
C SER A 154 -34.52 22.28 33.50
N SER A 155 -34.46 23.35 32.70
CA SER A 155 -34.68 24.73 33.14
C SER A 155 -36.17 25.12 33.20
N HIS A 156 -37.06 24.39 32.50
CA HIS A 156 -38.49 24.71 32.39
C HIS A 156 -39.35 24.09 33.53
N VAL A 157 -38.75 23.50 34.56
CA VAL A 157 -39.47 22.89 35.71
C VAL A 157 -39.33 23.72 37.00
N ALA A 158 -38.54 24.80 37.00
CA ALA A 158 -38.31 25.62 38.19
C ALA A 158 -38.73 27.09 37.99
N GLU A 159 -40.04 27.36 37.91
CA GLU A 159 -40.59 28.70 38.05
C GLU A 159 -41.53 28.72 39.27
N LEU A 160 -41.02 29.19 40.42
CA LEU A 160 -41.79 29.57 41.61
C LEU A 160 -41.49 31.05 41.93
N PRO A 161 -42.45 31.84 42.44
CA PRO A 161 -42.39 33.31 42.43
C PRO A 161 -41.47 33.90 43.52
N PRO A 162 -41.02 35.17 43.36
CA PRO A 162 -40.04 35.79 44.25
C PRO A 162 -40.68 36.32 45.55
N THR A 163 -40.06 36.04 46.70
CA THR A 163 -40.36 36.66 48.00
C THR A 163 -39.20 37.57 48.44
N PRO A 164 -39.47 38.71 49.14
CA PRO A 164 -38.43 39.68 49.49
C PRO A 164 -37.89 39.54 50.94
N THR A 165 -36.55 39.54 51.09
CA THR A 165 -35.71 40.05 52.23
C THR A 165 -35.88 39.46 53.67
N PRO A 166 -34.94 39.63 54.66
CA PRO A 166 -33.63 40.33 54.70
C PRO A 166 -32.42 39.60 55.40
N SER A 167 -31.21 40.15 55.15
CA SER A 167 -29.97 40.26 55.97
C SER A 167 -29.10 39.04 56.43
N PRO A 168 -27.75 39.18 56.48
CA PRO A 168 -26.80 38.10 56.76
C PRO A 168 -26.23 38.10 58.20
N PRO A 169 -25.63 36.99 58.65
CA PRO A 169 -24.43 37.06 59.48
C PRO A 169 -23.24 36.36 58.81
N ALA A 170 -22.08 37.01 58.93
CA ALA A 170 -20.77 36.54 58.52
C ALA A 170 -20.37 35.25 59.23
N LEU A 171 -19.66 34.33 58.56
CA LEU A 171 -18.62 33.49 59.15
C LEU A 171 -17.79 32.76 58.08
N ALA A 172 -16.48 32.96 58.20
CA ALA A 172 -15.35 32.11 57.80
C ALA A 172 -15.16 31.76 56.32
N ALA A 173 -14.18 32.45 55.71
CA ALA A 173 -13.50 32.01 54.50
C ALA A 173 -12.79 30.67 54.73
N ALA A 174 -13.15 29.64 53.95
CA ALA A 174 -12.37 28.42 53.81
C ALA A 174 -11.31 28.58 52.70
N PRO A 175 -10.09 28.02 52.86
CA PRO A 175 -9.01 28.20 51.91
C PRO A 175 -9.26 27.46 50.57
N PRO A 176 -8.68 27.93 49.46
CA PRO A 176 -8.85 27.29 48.15
C PRO A 176 -8.17 25.91 48.07
N PRO A 177 -8.70 24.96 47.29
CA PRO A 177 -8.06 23.67 47.06
C PRO A 177 -6.79 23.82 46.19
N PRO A 178 -5.78 22.93 46.35
CA PRO A 178 -4.56 22.97 45.57
C PRO A 178 -4.79 22.57 44.10
N PRO A 179 -3.97 23.09 43.15
CA PRO A 179 -4.10 22.78 41.73
C PRO A 179 -3.66 21.34 41.40
N PRO A 180 -4.21 20.73 40.32
CA PRO A 180 -3.79 19.42 39.86
C PRO A 180 -2.40 19.48 39.20
N THR A 181 -1.53 18.54 39.57
CA THR A 181 -0.20 18.35 39.00
C THR A 181 -0.31 17.93 37.53
N LEU A 182 0.27 18.73 36.63
CA LEU A 182 0.38 18.43 35.21
C LEU A 182 1.40 17.29 35.00
N LEU A 183 0.93 16.12 34.55
CA LEU A 183 1.79 15.13 33.92
C LEU A 183 2.20 15.63 32.53
N THR A 184 3.50 15.83 32.37
CA THR A 184 4.15 16.20 31.10
C THR A 184 4.11 15.02 30.11
N PRO A 185 3.76 15.24 28.84
CA PRO A 185 4.02 14.28 27.77
C PRO A 185 5.47 14.46 27.23
N PRO A 186 6.13 13.39 26.75
CA PRO A 186 7.44 13.50 26.14
C PRO A 186 7.36 14.15 24.76
N SER A 187 8.38 14.96 24.47
CA SER A 187 8.56 15.80 23.29
C SER A 187 8.34 15.10 21.96
N ALA A 188 7.41 15.62 21.15
CA ALA A 188 7.41 15.42 19.70
C ALA A 188 8.07 16.62 19.03
N LEU A 189 9.30 16.43 18.55
CA LEU A 189 9.91 17.29 17.54
C LEU A 189 9.26 16.94 16.20
N VAL A 190 8.45 17.84 15.63
CA VAL A 190 8.31 17.96 14.19
C VAL A 190 8.08 19.42 13.80
N SER A 191 9.04 19.95 13.05
CA SER A 191 8.99 21.27 12.44
C SER A 191 7.85 21.37 11.43
N SER A 192 7.05 22.42 11.60
CA SER A 192 6.05 22.89 10.66
C SER A 192 6.73 23.62 9.49
N SER A 193 6.32 23.32 8.27
CA SER A 193 6.38 24.28 7.16
C SER A 193 5.02 24.32 6.52
N SER A 194 4.28 25.37 6.86
CA SER A 194 2.96 25.70 6.36
C SER A 194 3.09 26.48 5.06
N THR A 195 2.20 26.22 4.10
CA THR A 195 1.48 27.31 3.40
C THR A 195 0.11 26.80 2.94
N PRO A 196 -0.92 27.68 2.90
CA PRO A 196 -2.30 27.28 2.75
C PRO A 196 -2.76 27.38 1.29
N SER A 197 -3.72 26.54 0.90
CA SER A 197 -4.58 26.88 -0.23
C SER A 197 -6.03 26.58 0.10
N VAL A 198 -6.76 27.69 0.14
CA VAL A 198 -8.20 27.83 0.20
C VAL A 198 -8.84 27.16 -1.01
N TYR A 199 -9.65 26.10 -0.79
CA TYR A 199 -10.90 25.98 -1.55
C TYR A 199 -11.92 25.06 -0.88
N THR A 200 -13.13 25.60 -0.90
CA THR A 200 -14.46 25.16 -0.48
C THR A 200 -14.85 23.74 -0.91
N SER A 201 -15.36 22.94 0.03
CA SER A 201 -16.16 21.73 -0.28
C SER A 201 -17.49 22.11 -0.94
N PRO A 202 -18.03 21.25 -1.80
CA PRO A 202 -19.34 20.73 -1.48
C PRO A 202 -19.38 19.20 -1.43
N SER A 203 -20.14 18.75 -0.44
CA SER A 203 -20.67 17.40 -0.26
C SER A 203 -21.13 16.77 -1.58
N ILE A 204 -20.58 15.61 -1.93
CA ILE A 204 -21.34 14.51 -2.54
C ILE A 204 -20.85 13.21 -1.90
N TYR A 205 -21.78 12.58 -1.17
CA TYR A 205 -21.71 11.20 -0.74
C TYR A 205 -21.62 10.33 -2.01
N GLY A 206 -20.43 9.79 -2.28
CA GLY A 206 -20.22 8.80 -3.32
C GLY A 206 -19.71 7.53 -2.67
N SER A 207 -20.54 6.48 -2.69
CA SER A 207 -20.11 5.11 -2.39
C SER A 207 -18.83 4.81 -3.17
N ILE A 208 -17.72 4.62 -2.47
CA ILE A 208 -16.48 4.18 -3.11
C ILE A 208 -16.68 2.69 -3.38
N SER A 209 -17.10 2.38 -4.61
CA SER A 209 -16.95 1.07 -5.23
C SER A 209 -15.48 0.69 -5.09
N SER A 210 -15.19 -0.49 -4.51
CA SER A 210 -13.88 -1.12 -4.49
C SER A 210 -13.51 -1.58 -5.91
N ASP A 211 -13.44 -0.65 -6.86
CA ASP A 211 -12.89 -0.96 -8.17
C ASP A 211 -11.36 -0.95 -8.03
N ARG A 212 -10.83 -2.17 -8.12
CA ARG A 212 -9.43 -2.57 -8.31
C ARG A 212 -8.47 -1.40 -8.46
N ILE A 213 -7.54 -1.26 -7.53
CA ILE A 213 -6.27 -0.61 -7.84
C ILE A 213 -5.61 -1.48 -8.91
N PRO A 214 -5.50 -1.04 -10.19
CA PRO A 214 -5.05 -1.86 -11.32
C PRO A 214 -3.56 -2.23 -11.25
N TYR A 215 -2.95 -2.00 -10.09
CA TYR A 215 -1.52 -2.10 -9.86
C TYR A 215 -1.13 -3.38 -9.14
N PHE A 216 -2.05 -3.98 -8.37
CA PHE A 216 -1.80 -5.16 -7.55
C PHE A 216 -2.37 -6.47 -8.13
N ASP A 217 -2.90 -6.43 -9.36
CA ASP A 217 -3.19 -7.63 -10.17
C ASP A 217 -2.00 -7.98 -11.11
#